data_AF-A0AAP0R3E6-F1
#
_entry.id   AF-A0AAP0R3E6-F1
#
_cell.length_a   1.000
_cell.length_b   1.000
_cell.length_c   1.000
_cell.angle_alpha   90.00
_cell.angle_beta   90.00
_cell.angle_gamma   90.00
#
_symmetry.space_group_name_H-M   'P 1'
#
loop_
_entity.id
_entity.type
_entity.pdbx_description
1 polymer ?
#
loop_
_entity_poly.entity_id
_entity_poly.type
_entity_poly.pdbx_seq_one_letter_code
_entity_poly.pdbx_strand_id
1 'polypeptide(L)'
;MAAATESKTVHSAAVTYVSMISLLTLCPPFVILLWYTMVHADGSVIKSWDYLRQNGLQGFIDIWPRPTAVAWKLIACFGAFEAALQLLLPGKRVDGPISPTGHRPVYKANGVAAYAVTLITYLSLWWFGIFNPTIVYDHLGEIYSALIFGSFIFCIFLYIKGHLAPSSTDSGSCGNIIIDFYWGMELYPRIGKNFDIKVFTNCRFGMMSWAVLAVTYCIKQYEANGKVEDSMLVNTILMLIYVTKFFLWEAGYWSTMDIAHDRAGFYICWGCLVWVPSVYTSPGMYLVNHPVHLGTQLALFILAAGILCIYINYDCDRQRQEFRRTNGRCLVWGKAPSKIVASYTTSSGETKQSLLLTSGWWGLARHFHYVPEILAAFFWTVPALFNHFLPYFYVIFLTILLFDRAKRDDDRCRSKRFPTGSFLESTETFVNVESLTAAHFKFLGLFISDGYLHESIIVSEAEGKQPGKMSAYDNVVGGKLKLKGKALDVKAGGTKKKKKHKKNHDQIAQVIEDDLSAGGSTEVLADPDEKETNDATKEIGEEKPAPYDDNLTPAERRYIEQRQKLDVNRLAKEANKSHRDRIQDFNQYLANMSEHYDIPKVGPG
;
A
#
# COMPACT_ATOMS: atom_id res chain seq x y z
N MET A 1 -21.00 -32.03 -20.99
CA MET A 1 -19.55 -31.74 -20.99
C MET A 1 -19.36 -30.24 -21.00
N ALA A 2 -19.15 -29.63 -19.84
CA ALA A 2 -18.82 -28.22 -19.74
C ALA A 2 -17.35 -28.04 -20.14
N ALA A 3 -17.09 -27.27 -21.18
CA ALA A 3 -15.73 -26.92 -21.59
C ALA A 3 -15.08 -26.11 -20.45
N ALA A 4 -14.04 -26.69 -19.84
CA ALA A 4 -13.16 -25.99 -18.92
C ALA A 4 -12.59 -24.78 -19.66
N THR A 5 -12.93 -23.58 -19.18
CA THR A 5 -12.38 -22.35 -19.74
C THR A 5 -10.92 -22.29 -19.30
N GLU A 6 -9.99 -22.61 -20.20
CA GLU A 6 -8.56 -22.46 -19.95
C GLU A 6 -8.28 -21.03 -19.46
N SER A 7 -7.78 -20.95 -18.23
CA SER A 7 -7.31 -19.70 -17.65
C SER A 7 -6.07 -19.26 -18.41
N LYS A 8 -6.23 -18.39 -19.42
CA LYS A 8 -5.12 -17.74 -20.11
C LYS A 8 -4.33 -16.90 -19.09
N THR A 9 -3.20 -17.43 -18.64
CA THR A 9 -2.19 -16.64 -17.94
C THR A 9 -1.64 -15.59 -18.90
N VAL A 10 -1.32 -14.39 -18.39
CA VAL A 10 -0.82 -13.27 -19.22
C VAL A 10 0.52 -13.61 -19.87
N HIS A 11 1.30 -14.51 -19.26
CA HIS A 11 2.58 -15.03 -19.74
C HIS A 11 2.57 -16.56 -19.67
N SER A 12 3.44 -17.23 -20.43
CA SER A 12 3.61 -18.68 -20.30
C SER A 12 4.13 -19.04 -18.91
N ALA A 13 3.77 -20.23 -18.41
CA ALA A 13 4.24 -20.72 -17.11
C ALA A 13 5.78 -20.69 -17.03
N ALA A 14 6.46 -21.08 -18.11
CA ALA A 14 7.92 -21.08 -18.21
C ALA A 14 8.53 -19.69 -17.95
N VAL A 15 7.98 -18.63 -18.58
CA VAL A 15 8.48 -17.26 -18.37
C VAL A 15 8.29 -16.80 -16.93
N THR A 16 7.17 -17.19 -16.30
CA THR A 16 6.90 -16.87 -14.90
C THR A 16 7.92 -17.53 -13.97
N TYR A 17 8.18 -18.83 -14.16
CA TYR A 17 9.18 -19.56 -13.38
C TYR A 17 10.59 -19.01 -13.57
N VAL A 18 11.01 -18.76 -14.81
CA VAL A 18 12.34 -18.20 -15.11
C VAL A 18 12.51 -16.83 -14.47
N SER A 19 11.49 -15.97 -14.52
CA SER A 19 11.50 -14.65 -13.87
C SER A 19 11.64 -14.78 -12.35
N MET A 20 10.85 -15.64 -11.73
CA MET A 20 10.90 -15.88 -10.28
C MET A 20 12.27 -16.40 -9.82
N ILE A 21 12.81 -17.40 -10.52
CA ILE A 21 14.12 -17.97 -10.19
C ILE A 21 15.23 -16.94 -10.41
N SER A 22 15.15 -16.15 -11.50
CA SER A 22 16.10 -15.07 -11.77
C SER A 22 16.11 -14.04 -10.65
N LEU A 23 14.93 -13.57 -10.20
CA LEU A 23 14.84 -12.61 -9.09
C LEU A 23 15.37 -13.19 -7.78
N LEU A 24 15.02 -14.44 -7.48
CA LEU A 24 15.46 -15.12 -6.25
C LEU A 24 16.98 -15.31 -6.20
N THR A 25 17.62 -15.53 -7.35
CA THR A 25 19.06 -15.84 -7.44
C THR A 25 19.94 -14.64 -7.73
N LEU A 26 19.47 -13.65 -8.50
CA LEU A 26 20.28 -12.50 -8.94
C LEU A 26 20.17 -11.29 -8.02
N CYS A 27 19.01 -11.06 -7.39
CA CYS A 27 18.83 -9.89 -6.53
C CYS A 27 19.73 -9.91 -5.28
N PRO A 28 19.92 -11.03 -4.56
CA PRO A 28 20.81 -11.03 -3.39
C PRO A 28 22.30 -10.75 -3.72
N PRO A 29 22.93 -11.41 -4.72
CA PRO A 29 24.25 -11.02 -5.20
C PRO A 29 24.34 -9.56 -5.63
N PHE A 30 23.31 -9.06 -6.31
CA PHE A 30 23.28 -7.67 -6.77
C PHE A 30 23.33 -6.67 -5.61
N VAL A 31 22.64 -6.93 -4.49
CA VAL A 31 22.70 -6.06 -3.30
C VAL A 31 24.13 -5.94 -2.76
N ILE A 32 24.86 -7.05 -2.70
CA ILE A 32 26.26 -7.06 -2.26
C ILE A 32 27.15 -6.32 -3.26
N LEU A 33 26.96 -6.54 -4.56
CA LEU A 33 27.72 -5.84 -5.60
C LEU A 33 27.45 -4.33 -5.59
N LEU A 34 26.20 -3.92 -5.37
CA LEU A 34 25.79 -2.52 -5.26
C LEU A 34 26.53 -1.85 -4.10
N TRP A 35 26.48 -2.45 -2.91
CA TRP A 35 27.18 -1.97 -1.72
C TRP A 35 28.69 -1.91 -1.94
N TYR A 36 29.31 -3.01 -2.38
CA TYR A 36 30.74 -3.09 -2.61
C TYR A 36 31.21 -2.02 -3.60
N THR A 37 30.48 -1.86 -4.71
CA THR A 37 30.84 -0.90 -5.74
C THR A 37 30.82 0.53 -5.19
N MET A 38 29.77 0.91 -4.44
CA MET A 38 29.65 2.27 -3.92
C MET A 38 30.61 2.57 -2.76
N VAL A 39 30.85 1.61 -1.88
CA VAL A 39 31.59 1.82 -0.63
C VAL A 39 33.08 1.51 -0.80
N HIS A 40 33.43 0.44 -1.53
CA HIS A 40 34.81 -0.05 -1.63
C HIS A 40 35.44 0.16 -3.00
N ALA A 41 34.64 0.25 -4.08
CA ALA A 41 35.14 0.50 -5.42
C ALA A 41 34.90 1.94 -5.91
N ASP A 42 34.73 2.89 -4.97
CA ASP A 42 34.68 4.33 -5.28
C ASP A 42 33.55 4.68 -6.28
N GLY A 43 32.43 3.94 -6.22
CA GLY A 43 31.31 4.08 -7.14
C GLY A 43 31.53 3.53 -8.56
N SER A 44 32.72 3.01 -8.86
CA SER A 44 33.10 2.59 -10.21
C SER A 44 32.74 1.13 -10.49
N VAL A 45 31.78 0.96 -11.41
CA VAL A 45 31.39 -0.36 -11.94
C VAL A 45 32.58 -1.02 -12.65
N ILE A 46 33.45 -0.24 -13.30
CA ILE A 46 34.63 -0.75 -14.00
C ILE A 46 35.63 -1.34 -13.01
N LYS A 47 35.96 -0.63 -11.92
CA LYS A 47 36.86 -1.16 -10.87
C LYS A 47 36.32 -2.47 -10.28
N SER A 48 35.01 -2.53 -10.02
CA SER A 48 34.36 -3.75 -9.51
C SER A 48 34.41 -4.89 -10.51
N TRP A 49 34.15 -4.61 -11.78
CA TRP A 49 34.23 -5.59 -12.87
C TRP A 49 35.64 -6.12 -13.05
N ASP A 50 36.66 -5.25 -13.06
CA ASP A 50 38.06 -5.66 -13.20
C ASP A 50 38.51 -6.53 -12.04
N TYR A 51 38.11 -6.20 -10.81
CA TYR A 51 38.37 -7.03 -9.63
C TYR A 51 37.75 -8.43 -9.75
N LEU A 52 36.48 -8.51 -10.14
CA LEU A 52 35.79 -9.80 -10.34
C LEU A 52 36.37 -10.58 -11.51
N ARG A 53 36.79 -9.90 -12.58
CA ARG A 53 37.42 -10.54 -13.73
C ARG A 53 38.78 -11.14 -13.38
N GLN A 54 39.57 -10.46 -12.55
CA GLN A 54 40.89 -10.93 -12.13
C GLN A 54 40.82 -12.09 -11.13
N ASN A 55 39.86 -12.05 -10.20
CA ASN A 55 39.76 -13.00 -9.09
C ASN A 55 38.67 -14.07 -9.29
N GLY A 56 37.87 -13.97 -10.35
CA GLY A 56 36.80 -14.92 -10.69
C GLY A 56 35.78 -15.09 -9.55
N LEU A 57 35.35 -16.34 -9.33
CA LEU A 57 34.41 -16.69 -8.27
C LEU A 57 34.98 -16.40 -6.87
N GLN A 58 36.29 -16.57 -6.67
CA GLN A 58 36.91 -16.30 -5.38
C GLN A 58 36.80 -14.82 -5.02
N GLY A 59 37.04 -13.92 -5.99
CA GLY A 59 36.80 -12.49 -5.79
C GLY A 59 35.36 -12.18 -5.38
N PHE A 60 34.36 -12.85 -5.99
CA PHE A 60 32.97 -12.68 -5.57
C PHE A 60 32.70 -13.16 -4.13
N ILE A 61 33.33 -14.26 -3.71
CA ILE A 61 33.24 -14.76 -2.33
C ILE A 61 33.92 -13.79 -1.37
N ASP A 62 35.05 -13.21 -1.77
CA ASP A 62 35.85 -12.29 -0.95
C ASP A 62 35.14 -10.95 -0.70
N ILE A 63 34.36 -10.45 -1.68
CA ILE A 63 33.55 -9.23 -1.49
C ILE A 63 32.31 -9.46 -0.64
N TRP A 64 31.83 -10.69 -0.47
CA TRP A 64 30.59 -10.98 0.25
C TRP A 64 30.88 -11.13 1.74
N PRO A 65 30.53 -10.13 2.59
CA PRO A 65 30.88 -10.18 4.00
C PRO A 65 30.11 -11.29 4.71
N ARG A 66 30.77 -12.03 5.59
CA ARG A 66 30.06 -13.03 6.40
C ARG A 66 29.19 -12.32 7.44
N PRO A 67 27.94 -12.76 7.66
CA PRO A 67 27.11 -12.23 8.74
C PRO A 67 27.84 -12.33 10.10
N THR A 68 28.01 -11.21 10.79
CA THR A 68 28.67 -11.16 12.10
C THR A 68 27.67 -11.07 13.25
N ALA A 69 28.13 -11.38 14.46
CA ALA A 69 27.32 -11.20 15.67
C ALA A 69 26.91 -9.72 15.88
N VAL A 70 27.74 -8.78 15.45
CA VAL A 70 27.44 -7.34 15.52
C VAL A 70 26.28 -6.99 14.60
N ALA A 71 26.34 -7.42 13.34
CA ALA A 71 25.25 -7.21 12.38
C ALA A 71 23.93 -7.82 12.86
N TRP A 72 23.95 -9.08 13.33
CA TRP A 72 22.76 -9.72 13.90
C TRP A 72 22.22 -8.98 15.12
N LYS A 73 23.09 -8.50 16.02
CA LYS A 73 22.69 -7.71 17.18
C LYS A 73 22.02 -6.41 16.77
N LEU A 74 22.58 -5.68 15.80
CA LEU A 74 21.99 -4.42 15.29
C LEU A 74 20.61 -4.66 14.69
N ILE A 75 20.49 -5.66 13.81
CA ILE A 75 19.21 -6.04 13.17
C ILE A 75 18.19 -6.47 14.22
N ALA A 76 18.58 -7.33 15.17
CA ALA A 76 17.68 -7.84 16.21
C ALA A 76 17.22 -6.73 17.16
N CYS A 77 18.13 -5.85 17.60
CA CYS A 77 17.78 -4.71 18.45
C CYS A 77 16.81 -3.77 17.72
N PHE A 78 17.09 -3.41 16.47
CA PHE A 78 16.22 -2.55 15.67
C PHE A 78 14.86 -3.20 15.43
N GLY A 79 14.83 -4.46 14.97
CA GLY A 79 13.60 -5.20 14.73
C GLY A 79 12.76 -5.39 16.00
N ALA A 80 13.39 -5.69 17.14
CA ALA A 80 12.71 -5.81 18.42
C ALA A 80 12.14 -4.47 18.91
N PHE A 81 12.89 -3.39 18.74
CA PHE A 81 12.43 -2.04 19.06
C PHE A 81 11.19 -1.67 18.22
N GLU A 82 11.25 -1.86 16.90
CA GLU A 82 10.12 -1.59 16.00
C GLU A 82 8.91 -2.49 16.26
N ALA A 83 9.15 -3.76 16.61
CA ALA A 83 8.08 -4.68 17.01
C ALA A 83 7.41 -4.23 18.32
N ALA A 84 8.21 -3.76 19.30
CA ALA A 84 7.71 -3.20 20.53
C ALA A 84 6.88 -1.93 20.26
N LEU A 85 7.33 -1.02 19.40
CA LEU A 85 6.55 0.16 19.03
C LEU A 85 5.24 -0.21 18.32
N GLN A 86 5.26 -1.19 17.41
CA GLN A 86 4.05 -1.70 16.77
C GLN A 86 3.03 -2.20 17.79
N LEU A 87 3.47 -2.91 18.83
CA LEU A 87 2.58 -3.51 19.84
C LEU A 87 2.16 -2.55 20.95
N LEU A 88 3.08 -1.73 21.45
CA LEU A 88 2.92 -0.94 22.67
C LEU A 88 2.36 0.46 22.41
N LEU A 89 2.73 1.11 21.30
CA LEU A 89 2.26 2.48 21.06
C LEU A 89 0.75 2.49 20.78
N PRO A 90 0.00 3.45 21.36
CA PRO A 90 -1.42 3.60 21.10
C PRO A 90 -1.65 4.02 19.64
N GLY A 91 -2.79 3.64 19.09
CA GLY A 91 -3.16 3.99 17.72
C GLY A 91 -4.64 3.73 17.47
N LYS A 92 -5.19 4.43 16.48
CA LYS A 92 -6.60 4.25 16.11
C LYS A 92 -6.77 2.88 15.44
N ARG A 93 -7.85 2.18 15.77
CA ARG A 93 -8.25 0.96 15.07
C ARG A 93 -8.67 1.34 13.64
N VAL A 94 -8.08 0.67 12.66
CA VAL A 94 -8.42 0.85 11.24
C VAL A 94 -8.73 -0.51 10.65
N ASP A 95 -9.89 -0.60 10.03
CA ASP A 95 -10.25 -1.81 9.32
C ASP A 95 -9.67 -1.79 7.91
N GLY A 96 -8.95 -2.86 7.59
CA GLY A 96 -8.41 -3.07 6.28
C GLY A 96 -9.44 -3.55 5.25
N PRO A 97 -8.94 -3.79 4.03
CA PRO A 97 -9.71 -4.40 2.94
C PRO A 97 -10.29 -5.77 3.29
N ILE A 98 -11.58 -6.01 3.02
CA ILE A 98 -12.14 -7.37 3.05
C ILE A 98 -11.50 -8.23 1.96
N SER A 99 -10.98 -9.37 2.38
CA SER A 99 -10.38 -10.36 1.51
C SER A 99 -11.42 -11.10 0.66
N PRO A 100 -10.98 -11.83 -0.38
CA PRO A 100 -11.87 -12.67 -1.18
C PRO A 100 -12.60 -13.76 -0.39
N THR A 101 -12.04 -14.18 0.75
CA THR A 101 -12.70 -15.17 1.64
C THR A 101 -13.65 -14.51 2.66
N GLY A 102 -13.81 -13.19 2.60
CA GLY A 102 -14.67 -12.41 3.48
C GLY A 102 -14.01 -11.95 4.78
N HIS A 103 -12.74 -12.28 5.01
CA HIS A 103 -12.01 -11.88 6.21
C HIS A 103 -11.58 -10.41 6.14
N ARG A 104 -11.75 -9.67 7.25
CA ARG A 104 -11.40 -8.25 7.34
C ARG A 104 -10.26 -8.05 8.34
N PRO A 105 -9.02 -7.76 7.88
CA PRO A 105 -7.90 -7.55 8.77
C PRO A 105 -8.08 -6.24 9.55
N VAL A 106 -7.63 -6.23 10.79
CA VAL A 106 -7.70 -5.07 11.69
C VAL A 106 -6.28 -4.61 12.00
N TYR A 107 -6.05 -3.33 11.81
CA TYR A 107 -4.75 -2.68 12.02
C TYR A 107 -4.84 -1.61 13.09
N LYS A 108 -3.68 -1.27 13.67
CA LYS A 108 -3.51 -0.18 14.63
C LYS A 108 -2.67 0.91 13.98
N ALA A 109 -3.29 2.06 13.71
CA ALA A 109 -2.64 3.23 13.12
C ALA A 109 -1.79 3.96 14.16
N ASN A 110 -0.56 3.51 14.31
CA ASN A 110 0.45 4.10 15.18
C ASN A 110 1.76 4.45 14.44
N GLY A 111 1.78 4.42 13.09
CA GLY A 111 3.00 4.65 12.31
C GLY A 111 3.65 6.01 12.53
N VAL A 112 2.87 7.09 12.62
CA VAL A 112 3.41 8.43 12.91
C VAL A 112 4.09 8.49 14.28
N ALA A 113 3.46 7.90 15.30
CA ALA A 113 4.03 7.85 16.65
C ALA A 113 5.28 6.97 16.68
N ALA A 114 5.25 5.80 16.03
CA ALA A 114 6.42 4.94 15.91
C ALA A 114 7.57 5.66 15.23
N TYR A 115 7.32 6.29 14.07
CA TYR A 115 8.32 7.05 13.32
C TYR A 115 8.97 8.16 14.14
N ALA A 116 8.17 8.97 14.83
CA ALA A 116 8.69 10.02 15.68
C ALA A 116 9.54 9.47 16.83
N VAL A 117 9.04 8.43 17.53
CA VAL A 117 9.78 7.78 18.63
C VAL A 117 11.08 7.18 18.14
N THR A 118 11.09 6.51 16.98
CA THR A 118 12.30 5.93 16.40
C THR A 118 13.34 7.00 16.09
N LEU A 119 13.00 8.06 15.36
CA LEU A 119 13.97 9.10 15.01
C LEU A 119 14.47 9.89 16.23
N ILE A 120 13.57 10.25 17.15
CA ILE A 120 13.94 10.95 18.38
C ILE A 120 14.88 10.07 19.21
N THR A 121 14.55 8.79 19.38
CA THR A 121 15.40 7.86 20.14
C THR A 121 16.76 7.69 19.46
N TYR A 122 16.79 7.47 18.14
CA TYR A 122 18.03 7.29 17.38
C TYR A 122 18.97 8.50 17.48
N LEU A 123 18.43 9.71 17.27
CA LEU A 123 19.19 10.96 17.38
C LEU A 123 19.60 11.27 18.83
N SER A 124 18.74 10.98 19.81
CA SER A 124 19.06 11.19 21.23
C SER A 124 20.19 10.26 21.67
N LEU A 125 20.15 8.98 21.29
CA LEU A 125 21.21 8.03 21.61
C LEU A 125 22.56 8.46 21.02
N TRP A 126 22.57 9.04 19.82
CA TRP A 126 23.76 9.65 19.23
C TRP A 126 24.21 10.91 19.98
N TRP A 127 23.30 11.86 20.22
CA TRP A 127 23.60 13.13 20.87
C TRP A 127 24.17 12.95 22.28
N PHE A 128 23.66 11.99 23.04
CA PHE A 128 24.15 11.66 24.38
C PHE A 128 25.34 10.68 24.38
N GLY A 129 25.84 10.26 23.22
CA GLY A 129 26.99 9.37 23.09
C GLY A 129 26.75 7.93 23.58
N ILE A 130 25.48 7.51 23.70
CA ILE A 130 25.10 6.16 24.16
C ILE A 130 25.26 5.13 23.03
N PHE A 131 24.95 5.53 21.81
CA PHE A 131 25.09 4.69 20.62
C PHE A 131 25.62 5.55 19.48
N ASN A 132 26.69 5.11 18.81
CA ASN A 132 27.16 5.77 17.60
C ASN A 132 26.51 5.11 16.36
N PRO A 133 25.64 5.82 15.62
CA PRO A 133 25.02 5.34 14.38
C PRO A 133 26.02 4.88 13.31
N THR A 134 27.24 5.41 13.30
CA THR A 134 28.22 5.11 12.23
C THR A 134 28.63 3.64 12.19
N ILE A 135 28.49 2.91 13.30
CA ILE A 135 28.66 1.45 13.34
C ILE A 135 27.75 0.72 12.35
N VAL A 136 26.57 1.27 12.06
CA VAL A 136 25.62 0.69 11.09
C VAL A 136 26.18 0.81 9.67
N TYR A 137 26.82 1.94 9.32
CA TYR A 137 27.48 2.11 8.03
C TYR A 137 28.75 1.23 7.92
N ASP A 138 29.53 1.16 9.00
CA ASP A 138 30.78 0.41 9.02
C ASP A 138 30.57 -1.10 8.87
N HIS A 139 29.44 -1.61 9.38
CA HIS A 139 29.04 -3.01 9.23
C HIS A 139 27.95 -3.23 8.16
N LEU A 140 27.74 -2.26 7.24
CA LEU A 140 26.59 -2.28 6.32
C LEU A 140 26.57 -3.52 5.41
N GLY A 141 27.72 -3.96 4.91
CA GLY A 141 27.81 -5.17 4.08
C GLY A 141 27.51 -6.45 4.86
N GLU A 142 27.90 -6.53 6.13
CA GLU A 142 27.57 -7.64 7.02
C GLU A 142 26.07 -7.64 7.38
N ILE A 143 25.49 -6.45 7.55
CA ILE A 143 24.04 -6.25 7.75
C ILE A 143 23.27 -6.72 6.53
N TYR A 144 23.63 -6.30 5.31
CA TYR A 144 22.96 -6.78 4.09
C TYR A 144 23.08 -8.29 3.93
N SER A 145 24.25 -8.86 4.24
CA SER A 145 24.44 -10.31 4.21
C SER A 145 23.57 -11.02 5.23
N ALA A 146 23.53 -10.54 6.48
CA ALA A 146 22.65 -11.07 7.53
C ALA A 146 21.17 -10.95 7.16
N LEU A 147 20.74 -9.83 6.57
CA LEU A 147 19.37 -9.61 6.10
C LEU A 147 19.01 -10.53 4.94
N ILE A 148 19.92 -10.77 3.98
CA ILE A 148 19.72 -11.72 2.89
C ILE A 148 19.44 -13.11 3.47
N PHE A 149 20.35 -13.68 4.25
CA PHE A 149 20.16 -15.03 4.79
C PHE A 149 19.01 -15.10 5.80
N GLY A 150 18.87 -14.08 6.65
CA GLY A 150 17.81 -13.99 7.66
C GLY A 150 16.42 -13.90 7.05
N SER A 151 16.24 -13.13 5.98
CA SER A 151 14.95 -13.03 5.28
C SER A 151 14.61 -14.31 4.51
N PHE A 152 15.58 -15.03 3.95
CA PHE A 152 15.36 -16.37 3.39
C PHE A 152 14.82 -17.33 4.46
N ILE A 153 15.49 -17.40 5.62
CA ILE A 153 15.06 -18.23 6.75
C ILE A 153 13.68 -17.81 7.25
N PHE A 154 13.44 -16.50 7.37
CA PHE A 154 12.16 -15.95 7.76
C PHE A 154 11.02 -16.37 6.80
N CYS A 155 11.26 -16.35 5.49
CA CYS A 155 10.27 -16.78 4.51
C CYS A 155 10.03 -18.30 4.54
N ILE A 156 11.04 -19.11 4.88
CA ILE A 156 10.86 -20.54 5.16
C ILE A 156 9.92 -20.72 6.36
N PHE A 157 10.08 -19.94 7.43
CA PHE A 157 9.15 -19.96 8.55
C PHE A 157 7.73 -19.55 8.17
N LEU A 158 7.54 -18.54 7.31
CA LEU A 158 6.21 -18.17 6.81
C LEU A 158 5.58 -19.29 5.96
N TYR A 159 6.37 -19.96 5.13
CA TYR A 159 5.92 -21.12 4.37
C TYR A 159 5.46 -22.26 5.29
N ILE A 160 6.27 -22.62 6.29
CA ILE A 160 5.91 -23.66 7.27
C ILE A 160 4.67 -23.25 8.08
N LYS A 161 4.64 -22.00 8.56
CA LYS A 161 3.52 -21.45 9.33
C LYS A 161 2.22 -21.52 8.54
N GLY A 162 2.22 -21.18 7.25
CA GLY A 162 1.00 -21.22 6.44
C GLY A 162 0.41 -22.64 6.31
N HIS A 163 1.25 -23.69 6.43
CA HIS A 163 0.81 -25.09 6.41
C HIS A 163 0.33 -25.56 7.78
N LEU A 164 1.07 -25.21 8.84
CA LEU A 164 0.85 -25.77 10.17
C LEU A 164 -0.10 -24.94 11.05
N ALA A 165 -0.10 -23.63 10.88
CA ALA A 165 -0.82 -22.68 11.74
C ALA A 165 -1.23 -21.40 10.99
N PRO A 166 -2.11 -21.51 9.96
CA PRO A 166 -2.61 -20.36 9.25
C PRO A 166 -3.43 -19.43 10.18
N SER A 167 -3.25 -18.12 10.01
CA SER A 167 -3.91 -17.10 10.84
C SER A 167 -5.36 -16.83 10.43
N SER A 168 -5.73 -17.13 9.20
CA SER A 168 -7.10 -17.03 8.69
C SER A 168 -7.34 -18.01 7.53
N THR A 169 -8.57 -18.02 7.02
CA THR A 169 -8.95 -18.73 5.79
C THR A 169 -8.29 -18.14 4.53
N ASP A 170 -7.59 -17.01 4.63
CA ASP A 170 -6.81 -16.44 3.53
C ASP A 170 -5.43 -17.12 3.35
N SER A 171 -5.30 -18.38 3.77
CA SER A 171 -4.13 -19.21 3.51
C SER A 171 -4.42 -20.20 2.39
N GLY A 172 -3.43 -20.53 1.57
CA GLY A 172 -3.56 -21.54 0.53
C GLY A 172 -2.23 -21.85 -0.15
N SER A 173 -2.17 -23.04 -0.74
CA SER A 173 -1.01 -23.58 -1.45
C SER A 173 -1.44 -23.94 -2.86
N CYS A 174 -0.61 -23.64 -3.87
CA CYS A 174 -0.82 -24.10 -5.23
C CYS A 174 -0.23 -25.51 -5.47
N GLY A 175 0.46 -26.07 -4.48
CA GLY A 175 1.07 -27.41 -4.55
C GLY A 175 2.48 -27.39 -5.12
N ASN A 176 3.01 -26.23 -5.50
CA ASN A 176 4.39 -26.06 -5.92
C ASN A 176 5.17 -25.28 -4.86
N ILE A 177 6.13 -25.96 -4.23
CA ILE A 177 6.94 -25.42 -3.12
C ILE A 177 7.64 -24.11 -3.50
N ILE A 178 8.17 -23.99 -4.73
CA ILE A 178 8.90 -22.79 -5.17
C ILE A 178 7.95 -21.60 -5.31
N ILE A 179 6.76 -21.82 -5.88
CA ILE A 179 5.74 -20.76 -6.03
C ILE A 179 5.21 -20.34 -4.66
N ASP A 180 4.86 -21.30 -3.82
CA ASP A 180 4.29 -21.04 -2.50
C ASP A 180 5.31 -20.37 -1.56
N PHE A 181 6.59 -20.70 -1.67
CA PHE A 181 7.67 -19.97 -0.99
C PHE A 181 7.82 -18.54 -1.52
N TYR A 182 7.83 -18.37 -2.84
CA TYR A 182 8.10 -17.08 -3.47
C TYR A 182 6.97 -16.07 -3.26
N TRP A 183 5.73 -16.47 -3.56
CA TRP A 183 4.55 -15.61 -3.41
C TRP A 183 3.99 -15.62 -1.99
N GLY A 184 4.23 -16.69 -1.23
CA GLY A 184 3.72 -16.85 0.12
C GLY A 184 2.35 -17.51 0.15
N MET A 185 2.04 -18.12 1.28
CA MET A 185 0.79 -18.87 1.44
C MET A 185 -0.30 -18.08 2.15
N GLU A 186 0.05 -17.18 3.08
CA GLU A 186 -0.93 -16.40 3.84
C GLU A 186 -1.04 -14.98 3.32
N LEU A 187 -2.26 -14.48 3.17
CA LEU A 187 -2.49 -13.08 2.83
C LEU A 187 -2.20 -12.15 4.01
N TYR A 188 -2.67 -12.50 5.22
CA TYR A 188 -2.51 -11.69 6.44
C TYR A 188 -1.94 -12.52 7.59
N PRO A 189 -0.68 -13.01 7.49
CA PRO A 189 -0.11 -13.80 8.57
C PRO A 189 0.11 -12.96 9.83
N ARG A 190 -0.22 -13.55 10.97
CA ARG A 190 -0.11 -12.92 12.29
C ARG A 190 0.64 -13.80 13.28
N ILE A 191 1.33 -13.13 14.20
CA ILE A 191 1.85 -13.74 15.43
C ILE A 191 0.89 -13.34 16.56
N GLY A 192 0.18 -14.33 17.11
CA GLY A 192 -0.95 -14.06 18.00
C GLY A 192 -2.05 -13.23 17.31
N LYS A 193 -2.78 -12.42 18.09
CA LYS A 193 -3.92 -11.63 17.57
C LYS A 193 -3.51 -10.27 17.01
N ASN A 194 -2.48 -9.66 17.57
CA ASN A 194 -2.20 -8.22 17.42
C ASN A 194 -0.98 -7.90 16.55
N PHE A 195 -0.13 -8.88 16.23
CA PHE A 195 1.08 -8.64 15.45
C PHE A 195 0.88 -9.08 13.99
N ASP A 196 0.67 -8.11 13.11
CA ASP A 196 0.59 -8.34 11.66
C ASP A 196 1.99 -8.31 11.05
N ILE A 197 2.35 -9.40 10.37
CA ILE A 197 3.70 -9.59 9.84
C ILE A 197 3.97 -8.67 8.66
N LYS A 198 3.01 -8.44 7.76
CA LYS A 198 3.25 -7.56 6.59
C LYS A 198 3.38 -6.11 7.01
N VAL A 199 2.58 -5.68 7.99
CA VAL A 199 2.75 -4.34 8.58
C VAL A 199 4.13 -4.21 9.23
N PHE A 200 4.59 -5.25 9.92
CA PHE A 200 5.93 -5.24 10.50
C PHE A 200 7.02 -5.16 9.43
N THR A 201 7.06 -6.09 8.48
CA THR A 201 8.12 -6.16 7.46
C THR A 201 8.12 -4.91 6.58
N ASN A 202 6.96 -4.48 6.11
CA ASN A 202 6.87 -3.39 5.13
C ASN A 202 7.00 -2.04 5.80
N CYS A 203 6.17 -1.76 6.83
CA CYS A 203 6.10 -0.43 7.42
C CYS A 203 7.12 -0.23 8.54
N ARG A 204 7.20 -1.15 9.50
CA ARG A 204 7.98 -0.93 10.73
C ARG A 204 9.45 -1.27 10.56
N PHE A 205 9.78 -2.31 9.81
CA PHE A 205 11.17 -2.64 9.54
C PHE A 205 11.67 -1.93 8.27
N GLY A 206 11.05 -2.21 7.11
CA GLY A 206 11.48 -1.69 5.81
C GLY A 206 11.48 -0.16 5.74
N MET A 207 10.29 0.46 5.79
CA MET A 207 10.18 1.92 5.66
C MET A 207 10.88 2.69 6.79
N MET A 208 10.94 2.15 8.00
CA MET A 208 11.66 2.79 9.10
C MET A 208 13.18 2.70 8.92
N SER A 209 13.69 1.57 8.45
CA SER A 209 15.12 1.41 8.14
C SER A 209 15.58 2.40 7.09
N TRP A 210 14.73 2.73 6.10
CA TRP A 210 15.02 3.77 5.12
C TRP A 210 15.31 5.12 5.80
N ALA A 211 14.45 5.56 6.71
CA ALA A 211 14.66 6.83 7.42
C ALA A 211 15.89 6.80 8.34
N VAL A 212 16.09 5.71 9.09
CA VAL A 212 17.23 5.55 10.00
C VAL A 212 18.55 5.51 9.22
N LEU A 213 18.60 4.84 8.07
CA LEU A 213 19.79 4.80 7.20
C LEU A 213 20.10 6.17 6.58
N ALA A 214 19.09 6.93 6.15
CA ALA A 214 19.31 8.30 5.67
C ALA A 214 20.01 9.18 6.72
N VAL A 215 19.54 9.12 7.98
CA VAL A 215 20.18 9.81 9.10
C VAL A 215 21.58 9.27 9.39
N THR A 216 21.75 7.94 9.34
CA THR A 216 23.04 7.27 9.57
C THR A 216 24.10 7.73 8.58
N TYR A 217 23.76 7.86 7.30
CA TYR A 217 24.69 8.31 6.27
C TYR A 217 25.10 9.77 6.46
N CYS A 218 24.15 10.62 6.85
CA CYS A 218 24.43 12.02 7.20
C CYS A 218 25.40 12.12 8.39
N ILE A 219 25.15 11.36 9.46
CA ILE A 219 26.04 11.30 10.65
C ILE A 219 27.41 10.73 10.27
N LYS A 220 27.46 9.68 9.43
CA LYS A 220 28.73 9.10 8.99
C LYS A 220 29.58 10.08 8.20
N GLN A 221 28.97 10.87 7.31
CA GLN A 221 29.70 11.89 6.57
C GLN A 221 30.22 12.99 7.50
N TYR A 222 29.42 13.39 8.50
CA TYR A 222 29.86 14.33 9.53
C TYR A 222 31.07 13.82 10.31
N GLU A 223 31.04 12.58 10.79
CA GLU A 223 32.16 12.00 11.55
C GLU A 223 33.42 11.81 10.69
N ALA A 224 33.28 11.44 9.42
CA ALA A 224 34.41 11.23 8.53
C ALA A 224 35.09 12.55 8.11
N ASN A 225 34.29 13.59 7.85
CA ASN A 225 34.79 14.82 7.21
C ASN A 225 34.80 16.05 8.14
N GLY A 226 34.25 15.95 9.35
CA GLY A 226 34.04 17.07 10.28
C GLY A 226 32.92 18.04 9.85
N LYS A 227 32.28 17.81 8.70
CA LYS A 227 31.16 18.58 8.15
C LYS A 227 30.29 17.70 7.26
N VAL A 228 29.02 18.08 7.13
CA VAL A 228 28.09 17.49 6.15
C VAL A 228 28.01 18.43 4.96
N GLU A 229 28.19 17.90 3.75
CA GLU A 229 28.00 18.68 2.53
C GLU A 229 26.52 18.90 2.21
N ASP A 230 26.24 19.97 1.47
CA ASP A 230 24.87 20.32 1.07
C ASP A 230 24.18 19.21 0.26
N SER A 231 24.93 18.46 -0.54
CA SER A 231 24.44 17.29 -1.29
C SER A 231 23.83 16.21 -0.39
N MET A 232 24.51 15.85 0.70
CA MET A 232 24.04 14.86 1.67
C MET A 232 22.83 15.38 2.44
N LEU A 233 22.82 16.67 2.80
CA LEU A 233 21.66 17.28 3.47
C LEU A 233 20.42 17.26 2.58
N VAL A 234 20.53 17.67 1.31
CA VAL A 234 19.41 17.65 0.36
C VAL A 234 18.88 16.23 0.17
N ASN A 235 19.76 15.25 -0.05
CA ASN A 235 19.39 13.83 -0.15
C ASN A 235 18.63 13.36 1.10
N THR A 236 19.20 13.58 2.28
CA THR A 236 18.66 13.12 3.56
C THR A 236 17.30 13.77 3.85
N ILE A 237 17.19 15.09 3.68
CA ILE A 237 15.94 15.83 3.92
C ILE A 237 14.82 15.34 3.01
N LEU A 238 15.09 15.16 1.71
CA LEU A 238 14.08 14.69 0.77
C LEU A 238 13.62 13.26 1.08
N MET A 239 14.55 12.35 1.42
CA MET A 239 14.21 10.98 1.85
C MET A 239 13.36 11.00 3.13
N LEU A 240 13.71 11.81 4.12
CA LEU A 240 12.94 11.94 5.36
C LEU A 240 11.55 12.54 5.13
N ILE A 241 11.41 13.57 4.27
CA ILE A 241 10.10 14.14 3.92
C ILE A 241 9.24 13.07 3.24
N TYR A 242 9.81 12.30 2.32
CA TYR A 242 9.10 11.22 1.63
C TYR A 242 8.62 10.13 2.61
N VAL A 243 9.49 9.65 3.50
CA VAL A 243 9.12 8.62 4.49
C VAL A 243 8.13 9.17 5.51
N THR A 244 8.25 10.44 5.91
CA THR A 244 7.27 11.12 6.77
C THR A 244 5.89 11.14 6.13
N LYS A 245 5.80 11.52 4.85
CA LYS A 245 4.57 11.46 4.06
C LYS A 245 3.97 10.05 4.08
N PHE A 246 4.79 9.01 3.90
CA PHE A 246 4.32 7.62 3.98
C PHE A 246 3.64 7.32 5.32
N PHE A 247 4.26 7.66 6.46
CA PHE A 247 3.68 7.38 7.77
C PHE A 247 2.44 8.23 8.09
N LEU A 248 2.38 9.47 7.61
CA LEU A 248 1.15 10.29 7.67
C LEU A 248 0.00 9.64 6.88
N TRP A 249 0.31 8.89 5.82
CA TRP A 249 -0.63 8.23 4.93
C TRP A 249 -0.78 6.72 5.16
N GLU A 250 -0.17 6.16 6.22
CA GLU A 250 -0.04 4.71 6.41
C GLU A 250 -1.34 3.92 6.27
N ALA A 251 -2.46 4.45 6.77
CA ALA A 251 -3.75 3.77 6.67
C ALA A 251 -4.22 3.55 5.21
N GLY A 252 -3.83 4.44 4.30
CA GLY A 252 -4.04 4.28 2.87
C GLY A 252 -3.19 3.16 2.28
N TYR A 253 -1.98 2.95 2.79
CA TYR A 253 -1.06 1.91 2.31
C TYR A 253 -1.63 0.50 2.52
N TRP A 254 -2.39 0.25 3.59
CA TRP A 254 -3.03 -1.06 3.80
C TRP A 254 -4.09 -1.43 2.77
N SER A 255 -4.55 -0.45 1.99
CA SER A 255 -5.46 -0.66 0.86
C SER A 255 -4.70 -0.73 -0.47
N THR A 256 -3.39 -0.91 -0.48
CA THR A 256 -2.59 -1.11 -1.70
C THR A 256 -2.47 -2.57 -2.08
N MET A 257 -1.92 -2.88 -3.26
CA MET A 257 -1.79 -4.25 -3.75
C MET A 257 -0.94 -5.12 -2.80
N ASP A 258 0.18 -4.57 -2.34
CA ASP A 258 1.18 -5.23 -1.50
C ASP A 258 0.57 -5.77 -0.19
N ILE A 259 -0.37 -5.02 0.42
CA ILE A 259 -1.04 -5.43 1.65
C ILE A 259 -2.37 -6.15 1.37
N ALA A 260 -3.16 -5.71 0.40
CA ALA A 260 -4.52 -6.22 0.22
C ALA A 260 -4.60 -7.51 -0.61
N HIS A 261 -3.63 -7.78 -1.48
CA HIS A 261 -3.69 -8.86 -2.47
C HIS A 261 -2.46 -9.76 -2.49
N ASP A 262 -1.28 -9.19 -2.30
CA ASP A 262 -0.04 -9.97 -2.36
C ASP A 262 0.14 -10.73 -1.03
N ARG A 263 0.38 -12.04 -1.14
CA ARG A 263 0.63 -12.91 0.00
C ARG A 263 2.02 -12.66 0.57
N ALA A 264 2.22 -13.01 1.83
CA ALA A 264 3.47 -12.81 2.55
C ALA A 264 4.45 -13.95 2.24
N GLY A 265 5.17 -13.83 1.13
CA GLY A 265 6.25 -14.73 0.73
C GLY A 265 7.59 -14.01 0.58
N PHE A 266 8.55 -14.70 -0.03
CA PHE A 266 9.87 -14.15 -0.35
C PHE A 266 9.76 -12.81 -1.08
N TYR A 267 8.96 -12.71 -2.13
CA TYR A 267 8.91 -11.50 -2.97
C TYR A 267 8.63 -10.22 -2.18
N ILE A 268 7.57 -10.21 -1.35
CA ILE A 268 7.20 -9.04 -0.54
C ILE A 268 8.14 -8.90 0.67
N CYS A 269 8.37 -9.97 1.44
CA CYS A 269 9.11 -9.87 2.69
C CYS A 269 10.59 -9.55 2.44
N TRP A 270 11.24 -10.24 1.50
CA TRP A 270 12.63 -9.97 1.12
C TRP A 270 12.78 -8.57 0.50
N GLY A 271 11.82 -8.16 -0.34
CA GLY A 271 11.79 -6.81 -0.90
C GLY A 271 11.82 -5.73 0.19
N CYS A 272 10.98 -5.86 1.22
CA CYS A 272 10.95 -4.86 2.30
C CYS A 272 12.10 -4.98 3.30
N LEU A 273 12.58 -6.19 3.59
CA LEU A 273 13.63 -6.42 4.59
C LEU A 273 15.05 -6.18 4.05
N VAL A 274 15.28 -6.34 2.74
CA VAL A 274 16.60 -6.27 2.11
C VAL A 274 16.64 -5.18 1.04
N TRP A 275 15.75 -5.24 0.06
CA TRP A 275 15.83 -4.38 -1.13
C TRP A 275 15.56 -2.91 -0.82
N VAL A 276 14.59 -2.62 0.05
CA VAL A 276 14.31 -1.24 0.52
C VAL A 276 15.53 -0.64 1.24
N PRO A 277 16.05 -1.23 2.34
CA PRO A 277 17.20 -0.65 3.01
C PRO A 277 18.46 -0.57 2.13
N SER A 278 18.66 -1.47 1.17
CA SER A 278 19.86 -1.44 0.32
C SER A 278 19.76 -0.50 -0.89
N VAL A 279 18.71 -0.66 -1.71
CA VAL A 279 18.60 0.03 -2.99
C VAL A 279 18.02 1.42 -2.83
N TYR A 280 17.00 1.60 -1.99
CA TYR A 280 16.30 2.90 -1.90
C TYR A 280 17.17 3.93 -1.18
N THR A 281 18.10 3.46 -0.35
CA THR A 281 19.04 4.30 0.39
C THR A 281 20.39 4.48 -0.31
N SER A 282 20.60 3.80 -1.44
CA SER A 282 21.89 3.76 -2.12
C SER A 282 22.45 5.14 -2.55
N PRO A 283 21.64 6.15 -2.92
CA PRO A 283 22.19 7.47 -3.22
C PRO A 283 22.88 8.12 -2.00
N GLY A 284 22.28 7.99 -0.81
CA GLY A 284 22.89 8.45 0.43
C GLY A 284 24.13 7.63 0.80
N MET A 285 24.07 6.31 0.63
CA MET A 285 25.22 5.42 0.86
C MET A 285 26.45 5.83 0.04
N TYR A 286 26.25 6.20 -1.23
CA TYR A 286 27.29 6.69 -2.12
C TYR A 286 27.85 8.05 -1.65
N LEU A 287 26.97 8.99 -1.30
CA LEU A 287 27.36 10.36 -0.90
C LEU A 287 28.24 10.39 0.35
N VAL A 288 28.21 9.37 1.23
CA VAL A 288 29.08 9.30 2.41
C VAL A 288 30.56 9.45 2.02
N ASN A 289 31.00 8.69 1.01
CA ASN A 289 32.39 8.68 0.55
C ASN A 289 32.65 9.64 -0.64
N HIS A 290 31.59 10.27 -1.16
CA HIS A 290 31.67 11.19 -2.30
C HIS A 290 31.01 12.53 -1.93
N PRO A 291 31.62 13.31 -1.01
CA PRO A 291 31.11 14.61 -0.62
C PRO A 291 31.10 15.56 -1.82
N VAL A 292 29.93 16.09 -2.16
CA VAL A 292 29.74 17.05 -3.27
C VAL A 292 29.27 18.39 -2.70
N HIS A 293 29.96 19.46 -3.08
CA HIS A 293 29.54 20.83 -2.79
C HIS A 293 28.75 21.41 -3.96
N LEU A 294 27.43 21.51 -3.84
CA LEU A 294 26.53 22.01 -4.88
C LEU A 294 26.47 23.55 -4.92
N GLY A 295 26.67 24.19 -3.78
CA GLY A 295 26.40 25.60 -3.56
C GLY A 295 24.93 25.85 -3.22
N THR A 296 24.70 26.87 -2.39
CA THR A 296 23.38 27.17 -1.78
C THR A 296 22.25 27.28 -2.80
N GLN A 297 22.48 27.92 -3.96
CA GLN A 297 21.45 28.14 -4.97
C GLN A 297 20.96 26.82 -5.59
N LEU A 298 21.89 25.96 -6.01
CA LEU A 298 21.56 24.68 -6.62
C LEU A 298 20.95 23.72 -5.59
N ALA A 299 21.51 23.70 -4.36
CA ALA A 299 20.97 22.89 -3.27
C ALA A 299 19.52 23.26 -2.93
N LEU A 300 19.20 24.55 -2.80
CA LEU A 300 17.84 25.02 -2.54
C LEU A 300 16.89 24.72 -3.70
N PHE A 301 17.35 24.85 -4.94
CA PHE A 301 16.55 24.51 -6.11
C PHE A 301 16.18 23.02 -6.13
N ILE A 302 17.18 22.13 -5.98
CA ILE A 302 16.95 20.67 -5.96
C ILE A 302 16.01 20.30 -4.81
N LEU A 303 16.22 20.88 -3.62
CA LEU A 303 15.38 20.65 -2.45
C LEU A 303 13.92 21.09 -2.70
N ALA A 304 13.71 22.30 -3.20
CA ALA A 304 12.37 22.82 -3.48
C ALA A 304 11.65 22.00 -4.56
N ALA A 305 12.35 21.64 -5.65
CA ALA A 305 11.81 20.80 -6.72
C ALA A 305 11.46 19.39 -6.23
N GLY A 306 12.31 18.79 -5.40
CA GLY A 306 12.04 17.50 -4.76
C GLY A 306 10.83 17.54 -3.82
N ILE A 307 10.73 18.55 -2.95
CA ILE A 307 9.58 18.74 -2.05
C ILE A 307 8.29 18.90 -2.86
N LEU A 308 8.32 19.69 -3.93
CA LEU A 308 7.17 19.89 -4.80
C LEU A 308 6.73 18.57 -5.46
N CYS A 309 7.67 17.75 -5.94
CA CYS A 309 7.36 16.42 -6.47
C CYS A 309 6.69 15.52 -5.41
N ILE A 310 7.26 15.47 -4.20
CA ILE A 310 6.67 14.68 -3.09
C ILE A 310 5.25 15.18 -2.76
N TYR A 311 5.05 16.49 -2.72
CA TYR A 311 3.74 17.10 -2.47
C TYR A 311 2.72 16.75 -3.56
N ILE A 312 3.09 16.88 -4.84
CA ILE A 312 2.19 16.57 -5.96
C ILE A 312 1.80 15.10 -5.95
N ASN A 313 2.77 14.21 -5.70
CA ASN A 313 2.49 12.78 -5.55
C ASN A 313 1.48 12.52 -4.42
N TYR A 314 1.68 13.13 -3.24
CA TYR A 314 0.70 13.07 -2.15
C TYR A 314 -0.67 13.63 -2.54
N ASP A 315 -0.73 14.78 -3.21
CA ASP A 315 -2.00 15.39 -3.60
C ASP A 315 -2.78 14.54 -4.62
N CYS A 316 -2.09 13.82 -5.51
CA CYS A 316 -2.72 12.84 -6.40
C CYS A 316 -3.47 11.76 -5.60
N ASP A 317 -2.80 11.17 -4.62
CA ASP A 317 -3.38 10.13 -3.77
C ASP A 317 -4.52 10.67 -2.90
N ARG A 318 -4.32 11.85 -2.30
CA ARG A 318 -5.35 12.54 -1.52
C ARG A 318 -6.61 12.81 -2.35
N GLN A 319 -6.46 13.33 -3.58
CA GLN A 319 -7.60 13.57 -4.48
C GLN A 319 -8.37 12.28 -4.77
N ARG A 320 -7.66 11.19 -5.10
CA ARG A 320 -8.29 9.88 -5.37
C ARG A 320 -9.01 9.33 -4.16
N GLN A 321 -8.39 9.39 -2.98
CA GLN A 321 -8.98 8.87 -1.75
C GLN A 321 -10.20 9.67 -1.31
N GLU A 322 -10.12 11.00 -1.34
CA GLU A 322 -11.23 11.86 -0.95
C GLU A 322 -12.41 11.72 -1.91
N PHE A 323 -12.13 11.61 -3.21
CA PHE A 323 -13.15 11.32 -4.22
C PHE A 323 -13.86 10.00 -3.94
N ARG A 324 -13.13 8.93 -3.60
CA ARG A 324 -13.72 7.63 -3.26
C ARG A 324 -14.51 7.69 -1.95
N ARG A 325 -13.92 8.27 -0.90
CA ARG A 325 -14.54 8.40 0.43
C ARG A 325 -15.87 9.15 0.40
N THR A 326 -15.98 10.16 -0.46
CA THR A 326 -17.19 10.99 -0.60
C THR A 326 -18.18 10.47 -1.63
N ASN A 327 -17.87 9.36 -2.33
CA ASN A 327 -18.61 8.88 -3.50
C ASN A 327 -18.75 9.96 -4.58
N GLY A 328 -17.66 10.69 -4.82
CA GLY A 328 -17.57 11.78 -5.79
C GLY A 328 -18.33 13.04 -5.39
N ARG A 329 -18.58 13.25 -4.09
CA ARG A 329 -19.16 14.47 -3.51
C ARG A 329 -18.08 15.27 -2.78
N CYS A 330 -17.04 15.63 -3.52
CA CYS A 330 -15.93 16.47 -3.05
C CYS A 330 -15.66 17.58 -4.07
N LEU A 331 -14.70 18.46 -3.77
CA LEU A 331 -14.15 19.40 -4.73
C LEU A 331 -12.74 18.95 -5.15
N VAL A 332 -12.44 19.03 -6.43
CA VAL A 332 -11.10 18.83 -7.00
C VAL A 332 -10.70 20.14 -7.67
N TRP A 333 -9.62 20.75 -7.19
CA TRP A 333 -9.18 22.10 -7.59
C TRP A 333 -10.31 23.14 -7.59
N GLY A 334 -11.10 23.15 -6.51
CA GLY A 334 -12.19 24.11 -6.31
C GLY A 334 -13.46 23.86 -7.13
N LYS A 335 -13.50 22.80 -7.96
CA LYS A 335 -14.66 22.48 -8.81
C LYS A 335 -15.22 21.09 -8.50
N ALA A 336 -16.48 20.86 -8.84
CA ALA A 336 -17.06 19.52 -8.78
C ALA A 336 -16.30 18.58 -9.73
N PRO A 337 -15.91 17.37 -9.30
CA PRO A 337 -15.08 16.48 -10.10
C PRO A 337 -15.86 15.90 -11.28
N SER A 338 -15.25 15.94 -12.46
CA SER A 338 -15.67 15.09 -13.58
C SER A 338 -15.42 13.62 -13.22
N LYS A 339 -16.39 12.76 -13.52
CA LYS A 339 -16.34 11.33 -13.19
C LYS A 339 -17.05 10.45 -14.21
N ILE A 340 -16.60 9.21 -14.31
CA ILE A 340 -17.24 8.14 -15.09
C ILE A 340 -17.83 7.13 -14.10
N VAL A 341 -19.05 6.67 -14.37
CA VAL A 341 -19.68 5.56 -13.64
C VAL A 341 -19.43 4.29 -14.43
N ALA A 342 -18.47 3.48 -14.00
CA ALA A 342 -18.22 2.16 -14.55
C ALA A 342 -19.17 1.15 -13.91
N SER A 343 -19.72 0.22 -14.69
CA SER A 343 -20.46 -0.92 -14.17
C SER A 343 -19.65 -2.18 -14.43
N TYR A 344 -19.55 -3.08 -13.46
CA TYR A 344 -18.89 -4.37 -13.63
C TYR A 344 -19.70 -5.47 -12.96
N THR A 345 -19.71 -6.66 -13.55
CA THR A 345 -20.37 -7.82 -12.97
C THR A 345 -19.34 -8.64 -12.21
N THR A 346 -19.58 -8.83 -10.91
CA THR A 346 -18.75 -9.65 -10.04
C THR A 346 -18.81 -11.13 -10.44
N SER A 347 -17.88 -11.94 -9.94
CA SER A 347 -17.86 -13.39 -10.12
C SER A 347 -19.11 -14.10 -9.58
N SER A 348 -19.84 -13.47 -8.65
CA SER A 348 -21.14 -13.95 -8.14
C SER A 348 -22.35 -13.54 -9.00
N GLY A 349 -22.14 -12.80 -10.10
CA GLY A 349 -23.20 -12.35 -11.00
C GLY A 349 -23.85 -11.02 -10.60
N GLU A 350 -23.42 -10.36 -9.52
CA GLU A 350 -23.94 -9.05 -9.13
C GLU A 350 -23.32 -7.93 -9.96
N THR A 351 -24.14 -7.04 -10.50
CA THR A 351 -23.70 -5.81 -11.16
C THR A 351 -23.39 -4.73 -10.11
N LYS A 352 -22.12 -4.34 -10.02
CA LYS A 352 -21.62 -3.25 -9.17
C LYS A 352 -21.30 -2.02 -10.00
N GLN A 353 -21.38 -0.86 -9.37
CA GLN A 353 -20.95 0.41 -9.95
C GLN A 353 -19.70 0.92 -9.25
N SER A 354 -18.81 1.55 -10.01
CA SER A 354 -17.57 2.15 -9.55
C SER A 354 -17.42 3.53 -10.16
N LEU A 355 -16.84 4.45 -9.40
CA LEU A 355 -16.60 5.81 -9.83
C LEU A 355 -15.13 5.99 -10.20
N LEU A 356 -14.90 6.47 -11.42
CA LEU A 356 -13.57 6.83 -11.91
C LEU A 356 -13.46 8.35 -11.97
N LEU A 357 -12.43 8.91 -11.33
CA LEU A 357 -12.14 10.34 -11.34
C LEU A 357 -11.44 10.72 -12.66
N THR A 358 -11.97 11.72 -13.37
CA THR A 358 -11.44 12.19 -14.67
C THR A 358 -11.11 13.70 -14.68
N SER A 359 -10.87 14.26 -13.49
CA SER A 359 -10.47 15.67 -13.29
C SER A 359 -9.32 15.78 -12.29
N GLY A 360 -8.73 16.97 -12.15
CA GLY A 360 -7.51 17.15 -11.37
C GLY A 360 -6.32 16.44 -12.02
N TRP A 361 -5.41 15.90 -11.20
CA TRP A 361 -4.24 15.15 -11.69
C TRP A 361 -4.63 13.93 -12.54
N TRP A 362 -5.72 13.26 -12.16
CA TRP A 362 -6.25 12.07 -12.85
C TRP A 362 -6.90 12.40 -14.20
N GLY A 363 -7.25 13.67 -14.44
CA GLY A 363 -7.66 14.17 -15.75
C GLY A 363 -6.48 14.48 -16.68
N LEU A 364 -5.26 14.68 -16.14
CA LEU A 364 -4.06 14.93 -16.94
C LEU A 364 -3.45 13.64 -17.48
N ALA A 365 -3.39 12.60 -16.65
CA ALA A 365 -2.95 11.26 -17.03
C ALA A 365 -3.53 10.21 -16.07
N ARG A 366 -3.78 9.00 -16.59
CA ARG A 366 -4.36 7.87 -15.82
C ARG A 366 -3.52 7.47 -14.60
N HIS A 367 -2.21 7.60 -14.73
CA HIS A 367 -1.23 7.27 -13.68
C HIS A 367 -0.33 8.46 -13.35
N PHE A 368 -0.87 9.69 -13.31
CA PHE A 368 -0.06 10.91 -13.16
C PHE A 368 0.88 10.87 -11.95
N HIS A 369 0.43 10.33 -10.81
CA HIS A 369 1.22 10.16 -9.58
C HIS A 369 2.56 9.42 -9.73
N TYR A 370 2.76 8.60 -10.77
CA TYR A 370 4.05 7.93 -11.01
C TYR A 370 5.14 8.88 -11.52
N VAL A 371 4.78 9.96 -12.21
CA VAL A 371 5.77 10.96 -12.69
C VAL A 371 6.45 11.70 -11.52
N PRO A 372 5.72 12.35 -10.60
CA PRO A 372 6.34 12.99 -9.45
C PRO A 372 6.99 11.99 -8.49
N GLU A 373 6.60 10.71 -8.49
CA GLU A 373 7.29 9.65 -7.75
C GLU A 373 8.72 9.42 -8.29
N ILE A 374 8.86 9.24 -9.61
CA ILE A 374 10.17 9.08 -10.28
C ILE A 374 11.00 10.36 -10.15
N LEU A 375 10.37 11.53 -10.28
CA LEU A 375 11.08 12.80 -10.13
C LEU A 375 11.53 13.06 -8.71
N ALA A 376 10.73 12.72 -7.70
CA ALA A 376 11.18 12.79 -6.31
C ALA A 376 12.42 11.89 -6.11
N ALA A 377 12.37 10.66 -6.63
CA ALA A 377 13.50 9.74 -6.63
C ALA A 377 14.75 10.33 -7.30
N PHE A 378 14.57 10.98 -8.44
CA PHE A 378 15.64 11.69 -9.12
C PHE A 378 16.19 12.84 -8.28
N PHE A 379 15.34 13.69 -7.67
CA PHE A 379 15.79 14.87 -6.94
C PHE A 379 16.55 14.56 -5.64
N TRP A 380 16.27 13.43 -4.97
CA TRP A 380 17.15 13.01 -3.87
C TRP A 380 18.41 12.28 -4.35
N THR A 381 18.48 11.87 -5.62
CA THR A 381 19.65 11.18 -6.19
C THR A 381 20.62 12.13 -6.89
N VAL A 382 20.11 13.16 -7.58
CA VAL A 382 20.90 14.13 -8.34
C VAL A 382 21.95 14.92 -7.55
N PRO A 383 21.88 15.06 -6.20
CA PRO A 383 23.01 15.59 -5.43
C PRO A 383 24.32 14.80 -5.59
N ALA A 384 24.26 13.53 -6.01
CA ALA A 384 25.43 12.72 -6.34
C ALA A 384 26.15 13.14 -7.65
N LEU A 385 25.52 14.02 -8.44
CA LEU A 385 25.96 14.39 -9.80
C LEU A 385 26.15 13.15 -10.70
N PHE A 386 26.80 13.34 -11.85
CA PHE A 386 26.81 12.35 -12.93
C PHE A 386 28.16 11.63 -13.11
N ASN A 387 29.03 11.66 -12.09
CA ASN A 387 30.36 11.01 -12.17
C ASN A 387 30.24 9.48 -12.24
N HIS A 388 29.26 8.91 -11.53
CA HIS A 388 29.02 7.47 -11.50
C HIS A 388 27.55 7.17 -11.78
N PHE A 389 27.31 6.10 -12.54
CA PHE A 389 25.97 5.65 -12.91
C PHE A 389 25.20 5.05 -11.73
N LEU A 390 25.90 4.35 -10.85
CA LEU A 390 25.27 3.45 -9.88
C LEU A 390 24.31 4.13 -8.87
N PRO A 391 24.53 5.38 -8.41
CA PRO A 391 23.54 6.10 -7.60
C PRO A 391 22.15 6.19 -8.26
N TYR A 392 22.09 6.27 -9.59
CA TYR A 392 20.83 6.35 -10.36
C TYR A 392 20.15 5.01 -10.58
N PHE A 393 20.74 3.89 -10.13
CA PHE A 393 20.12 2.57 -10.25
C PHE A 393 18.72 2.55 -9.63
N TYR A 394 18.52 3.18 -8.46
CA TYR A 394 17.20 3.26 -7.84
C TYR A 394 16.17 3.97 -8.72
N VAL A 395 16.53 5.08 -9.37
CA VAL A 395 15.64 5.84 -10.26
C VAL A 395 15.24 4.99 -11.46
N ILE A 396 16.19 4.25 -12.05
CA ILE A 396 15.95 3.37 -13.20
C ILE A 396 15.07 2.19 -12.79
N PHE A 397 15.40 1.53 -11.68
CA PHE A 397 14.61 0.44 -11.12
C PHE A 397 13.16 0.88 -10.85
N LEU A 398 12.98 2.01 -10.18
CA LEU A 398 11.66 2.55 -9.86
C LEU A 398 10.86 2.88 -11.13
N THR A 399 11.53 3.44 -12.13
CA THR A 399 10.91 3.71 -13.44
C THR A 399 10.36 2.41 -14.04
N ILE A 400 11.20 1.38 -14.16
CA ILE A 400 10.77 0.07 -14.71
C ILE A 400 9.59 -0.51 -13.90
N LEU A 401 9.69 -0.47 -12.57
CA LEU A 401 8.64 -0.98 -11.67
C LEU A 401 7.30 -0.27 -11.88
N LEU A 402 7.31 1.07 -11.99
CA LEU A 402 6.07 1.84 -12.16
C LEU A 402 5.49 1.73 -13.56
N PHE A 403 6.33 1.55 -14.59
CA PHE A 403 5.85 1.24 -15.95
C PHE A 403 5.16 -0.13 -16.01
N ASP A 404 5.77 -1.16 -15.42
CA ASP A 404 5.15 -2.49 -15.31
C ASP A 404 3.84 -2.43 -14.50
N ARG A 405 3.85 -1.68 -13.38
CA ARG A 405 2.66 -1.48 -12.55
C ARG A 405 1.53 -0.77 -13.30
N ALA A 406 1.84 0.29 -14.05
CA ALA A 406 0.88 1.00 -14.89
C ALA A 406 0.23 0.07 -15.91
N LYS A 407 1.03 -0.78 -16.57
CA LYS A 407 0.53 -1.78 -17.52
C LYS A 407 -0.40 -2.79 -16.84
N ARG A 408 -0.01 -3.34 -15.69
CA ARG A 408 -0.85 -4.29 -14.92
C ARG A 408 -2.16 -3.67 -14.46
N ASP A 409 -2.13 -2.42 -14.01
CA ASP A 409 -3.32 -1.69 -13.59
C ASP A 409 -4.25 -1.40 -14.78
N ASP A 410 -3.70 -1.05 -15.93
CA ASP A 410 -4.45 -0.84 -17.18
C ASP A 410 -5.14 -2.11 -17.67
N ASP A 411 -4.43 -3.24 -17.67
CA ASP A 411 -4.97 -4.53 -18.09
C ASP A 411 -6.13 -4.96 -17.17
N ARG A 412 -6.02 -4.71 -15.86
CA ARG A 412 -7.09 -4.95 -14.88
C ARG A 412 -8.29 -4.05 -15.14
N CYS A 413 -8.09 -2.75 -15.36
CA CYS A 413 -9.17 -1.81 -15.66
C CYS A 413 -9.90 -2.19 -16.95
N ARG A 414 -9.19 -2.66 -17.98
CA ARG A 414 -9.77 -3.10 -19.26
C ARG A 414 -10.66 -4.32 -19.14
N SER A 415 -10.40 -5.21 -18.17
CA SER A 415 -11.22 -6.41 -17.95
C SER A 415 -12.64 -6.12 -17.43
N LYS A 416 -12.91 -4.87 -17.01
CA LYS A 416 -14.22 -4.41 -16.53
C LYS A 416 -15.07 -3.91 -17.71
N ARG A 417 -16.33 -4.37 -17.79
CA ARG A 417 -17.21 -4.13 -18.94
C ARG A 417 -17.87 -2.76 -18.87
N PHE A 418 -17.25 -1.73 -19.45
CA PHE A 418 -17.84 -0.40 -19.55
C PHE A 418 -19.08 -0.40 -20.47
N PRO A 419 -20.20 0.25 -20.12
CA PRO A 419 -21.32 0.39 -21.04
C PRO A 419 -20.88 1.25 -22.23
N THR A 420 -20.85 0.63 -23.41
CA THR A 420 -20.86 1.21 -24.78
C THR A 420 -20.25 2.60 -25.00
N GLY A 421 -19.15 2.65 -25.74
CA GLY A 421 -18.91 3.67 -26.77
C GLY A 421 -18.27 5.00 -26.37
N SER A 422 -17.88 5.23 -25.12
CA SER A 422 -17.24 6.50 -24.71
C SER A 422 -15.74 6.41 -24.43
N PHE A 423 -15.22 5.21 -24.12
CA PHE A 423 -13.83 5.05 -23.65
C PHE A 423 -12.82 4.64 -24.73
N LEU A 424 -13.27 4.00 -25.82
CA LEU A 424 -12.35 3.41 -26.80
C LEU A 424 -11.96 4.34 -27.96
N GLU A 425 -12.68 5.45 -28.21
CA GLU A 425 -12.34 6.38 -29.29
C GLU A 425 -11.87 7.77 -28.82
N SER A 426 -12.09 8.15 -27.55
CA SER A 426 -11.73 9.49 -27.05
C SER A 426 -10.47 9.56 -26.18
N THR A 427 -9.92 8.40 -25.77
CA THR A 427 -8.77 8.30 -24.85
C THR A 427 -7.85 7.12 -25.18
N GLU A 428 -7.58 6.90 -26.47
CA GLU A 428 -6.53 5.96 -26.91
C GLU A 428 -5.10 6.51 -26.78
N THR A 429 -4.95 7.79 -26.43
CA THR A 429 -3.66 8.37 -26.08
C THR A 429 -3.39 8.15 -24.59
N PHE A 430 -2.11 7.97 -24.24
CA PHE A 430 -1.56 8.03 -22.87
C PHE A 430 -1.18 6.73 -22.13
N VAL A 431 -0.86 5.63 -22.82
CA VAL A 431 0.21 4.70 -22.37
C VAL A 431 1.04 4.29 -23.59
N ASN A 432 1.93 5.20 -23.98
CA ASN A 432 3.15 4.90 -24.72
C ASN A 432 4.25 5.78 -24.13
N VAL A 433 5.52 5.51 -24.43
CA VAL A 433 6.68 6.30 -23.93
C VAL A 433 6.47 7.82 -24.06
N GLU A 434 5.72 8.25 -25.09
CA GLU A 434 5.25 9.62 -25.36
C GLU A 434 4.38 10.25 -24.27
N SER A 435 3.71 9.46 -23.44
CA SER A 435 2.75 9.93 -22.42
C SER A 435 3.39 10.31 -21.11
N LEU A 436 4.39 9.53 -20.67
CA LEU A 436 5.24 9.92 -19.55
C LEU A 436 6.16 11.04 -19.98
N THR A 437 6.72 11.04 -21.20
CA THR A 437 7.45 12.20 -21.72
C THR A 437 6.53 13.41 -21.89
N ALA A 438 5.30 13.30 -22.40
CA ALA A 438 4.37 14.43 -22.48
C ALA A 438 3.91 14.92 -21.11
N ALA A 439 3.75 14.04 -20.11
CA ALA A 439 3.53 14.45 -18.72
C ALA A 439 4.78 15.12 -18.14
N HIS A 440 5.98 14.62 -18.47
CA HIS A 440 7.27 15.23 -18.13
C HIS A 440 7.40 16.62 -18.77
N PHE A 441 7.06 16.78 -20.05
CA PHE A 441 7.11 18.03 -20.81
C PHE A 441 5.99 18.99 -20.40
N LYS A 442 4.79 18.52 -20.02
CA LYS A 442 3.74 19.35 -19.42
C LYS A 442 4.16 19.82 -18.03
N PHE A 443 4.82 18.97 -17.25
CA PHE A 443 5.38 19.33 -15.95
C PHE A 443 6.51 20.34 -16.11
N LEU A 444 7.52 20.07 -16.96
CA LEU A 444 8.59 21.00 -17.32
C LEU A 444 8.06 22.30 -17.93
N GLY A 445 7.00 22.25 -18.75
CA GLY A 445 6.32 23.43 -19.31
C GLY A 445 5.64 24.30 -18.25
N LEU A 446 5.17 23.72 -17.14
CA LEU A 446 4.71 24.47 -15.97
C LEU A 446 5.86 25.17 -15.24
N PHE A 447 7.12 24.71 -15.39
CA PHE A 447 8.32 25.38 -14.85
C PHE A 447 8.93 26.41 -15.81
N ILE A 448 8.75 26.25 -17.12
CA ILE A 448 9.37 27.12 -18.14
C ILE A 448 8.50 28.36 -18.45
N SER A 449 7.25 28.43 -17.97
CA SER A 449 6.36 29.56 -18.28
C SER A 449 6.66 30.85 -17.51
N ASP A 450 7.67 30.91 -16.63
CA ASP A 450 8.16 32.13 -16.00
C ASP A 450 9.68 32.05 -15.77
N GLY A 451 10.48 32.42 -16.78
CA GLY A 451 11.93 32.58 -16.59
C GLY A 451 12.75 32.54 -17.87
N TYR A 452 13.25 33.71 -18.26
CA TYR A 452 14.26 33.94 -19.29
C TYR A 452 15.42 32.92 -19.26
N LEU A 453 15.69 32.26 -20.39
CA LEU A 453 17.07 32.11 -20.89
C LEU A 453 17.03 31.92 -22.42
N HIS A 454 17.39 33.00 -23.11
CA HIS A 454 17.65 33.04 -24.54
C HIS A 454 19.16 32.78 -24.75
N GLU A 455 19.50 32.16 -25.88
CA GLU A 455 20.87 31.86 -26.37
C GLU A 455 21.56 30.69 -25.65
N SER A 456 22.17 29.71 -26.31
CA SER A 456 22.53 29.51 -27.71
C SER A 456 22.96 28.05 -27.87
N ILE A 457 22.54 27.38 -28.95
CA ILE A 457 23.33 26.41 -29.74
C ILE A 457 22.61 26.32 -31.10
N ILE A 458 23.21 26.94 -32.09
CA ILE A 458 22.92 26.78 -33.52
C ILE A 458 23.88 25.70 -34.03
N VAL A 459 23.38 24.64 -34.66
CA VAL A 459 23.98 24.09 -35.89
C VAL A 459 22.89 23.48 -36.79
N SER A 460 22.62 24.23 -37.85
CA SER A 460 22.30 23.87 -39.25
C SER A 460 21.26 22.81 -39.59
N GLU A 461 20.18 23.34 -40.14
CA GLU A 461 19.19 22.79 -41.06
C GLU A 461 19.83 22.30 -42.38
N ALA A 462 19.24 21.27 -42.98
CA ALA A 462 19.30 21.01 -44.42
C ALA A 462 17.95 20.42 -44.87
N GLU A 463 17.30 21.18 -45.74
CA GLU A 463 15.92 21.10 -46.19
C GLU A 463 15.58 19.87 -47.04
N GLY A 464 14.28 19.55 -47.09
CA GLY A 464 13.64 19.44 -48.40
C GLY A 464 12.71 18.25 -48.66
N LYS A 465 11.44 18.60 -48.90
CA LYS A 465 10.42 17.94 -49.75
C LYS A 465 9.53 16.84 -49.13
N GLN A 466 8.32 17.27 -48.80
CA GLN A 466 7.10 16.51 -49.11
C GLN A 466 6.81 16.56 -50.62
N PRO A 467 6.24 15.50 -51.20
CA PRO A 467 4.83 15.61 -51.63
C PRO A 467 4.04 14.28 -51.59
N GLY A 468 2.71 14.39 -51.65
CA GLY A 468 1.90 13.44 -52.43
C GLY A 468 0.79 12.69 -51.69
N LYS A 469 -0.43 13.22 -51.77
CA LYS A 469 -1.68 12.44 -51.65
C LYS A 469 -1.72 11.35 -52.71
N MET A 470 -2.14 10.13 -52.35
CA MET A 470 -2.78 9.21 -53.27
C MET A 470 -3.77 8.31 -52.53
N SER A 471 -5.03 8.42 -52.94
CA SER A 471 -6.18 7.58 -52.56
C SER A 471 -6.55 6.78 -53.79
N ALA A 472 -6.68 5.46 -53.67
CA ALA A 472 -7.54 4.60 -54.51
C ALA A 472 -7.42 3.15 -54.03
N TYR A 473 -8.51 2.59 -53.51
CA TYR A 473 -9.19 1.47 -54.15
C TYR A 473 -10.68 1.53 -53.79
N ASP A 474 -11.45 1.72 -54.85
CA ASP A 474 -12.90 1.86 -54.91
C ASP A 474 -13.64 0.49 -54.94
N ASN A 475 -14.96 0.61 -54.79
CA ASN A 475 -16.05 -0.25 -55.34
C ASN A 475 -16.46 -1.47 -54.50
N VAL A 476 -17.74 -1.77 -54.19
CA VAL A 476 -19.00 -1.64 -54.96
C VAL A 476 -20.26 -1.55 -54.05
N VAL A 477 -21.10 -0.54 -54.33
CA VAL A 477 -22.58 -0.46 -54.47
C VAL A 477 -23.54 -1.20 -53.53
N GLY A 478 -24.51 -0.42 -53.02
CA GLY A 478 -25.62 -0.84 -52.18
C GLY A 478 -26.82 -1.48 -52.90
N GLY A 479 -27.60 -2.22 -52.12
CA GLY A 479 -28.91 -2.76 -52.50
C GLY A 479 -29.80 -2.96 -51.28
N LYS A 480 -30.91 -2.21 -51.20
CA LYS A 480 -31.99 -2.40 -50.21
C LYS A 480 -32.75 -3.68 -50.52
N LEU A 481 -32.91 -4.57 -49.53
CA LEU A 481 -33.96 -5.59 -49.54
C LEU A 481 -34.94 -5.39 -48.38
N LYS A 482 -36.21 -5.15 -48.72
CA LYS A 482 -37.39 -5.26 -47.85
C LYS A 482 -38.07 -6.60 -48.14
N LEU A 483 -38.59 -7.28 -47.12
CA LEU A 483 -39.87 -8.04 -47.06
C LEU A 483 -39.90 -8.77 -45.67
N LYS A 484 -40.72 -8.35 -44.69
CA LYS A 484 -42.18 -8.51 -44.47
C LYS A 484 -42.55 -9.85 -43.82
N GLY A 485 -43.12 -9.79 -42.60
CA GLY A 485 -43.74 -10.94 -41.91
C GLY A 485 -44.03 -10.68 -40.43
N LYS A 486 -44.97 -9.77 -40.12
CA LYS A 486 -46.24 -9.99 -39.39
C LYS A 486 -46.16 -9.97 -37.85
N ALA A 487 -46.84 -8.96 -37.33
CA ALA A 487 -47.12 -8.68 -35.92
C ALA A 487 -48.22 -9.60 -35.36
N LEU A 488 -48.15 -9.85 -34.06
CA LEU A 488 -49.28 -10.24 -33.23
C LEU A 488 -49.56 -9.08 -32.25
N ASP A 489 -50.65 -8.36 -32.54
CA ASP A 489 -51.36 -7.48 -31.61
C ASP A 489 -52.07 -8.31 -30.54
N VAL A 490 -52.10 -7.86 -29.28
CA VAL A 490 -53.37 -7.70 -28.53
C VAL A 490 -53.28 -6.55 -27.49
N LYS A 491 -53.91 -5.44 -27.86
CA LYS A 491 -54.80 -4.53 -27.10
C LYS A 491 -54.70 -4.34 -25.58
N ALA A 492 -54.74 -3.04 -25.25
CA ALA A 492 -55.13 -2.41 -23.99
C ALA A 492 -56.48 -2.89 -23.43
N GLY A 493 -56.58 -2.96 -22.09
CA GLY A 493 -57.82 -3.19 -21.38
C GLY A 493 -57.73 -2.94 -19.88
N GLY A 494 -58.30 -1.81 -19.44
CA GLY A 494 -59.19 -1.68 -18.28
C GLY A 494 -58.80 -2.28 -16.92
N THR A 495 -58.50 -1.37 -15.99
CA THR A 495 -58.48 -1.54 -14.54
C THR A 495 -59.79 -2.15 -13.99
N LYS A 496 -59.71 -3.23 -13.22
CA LYS A 496 -60.72 -3.61 -12.20
C LYS A 496 -60.07 -4.08 -10.90
N LYS A 497 -60.48 -3.41 -9.82
CA LYS A 497 -60.20 -3.70 -8.40
C LYS A 497 -60.67 -5.11 -8.00
N LYS A 498 -59.89 -5.80 -7.15
CA LYS A 498 -60.44 -6.53 -5.97
C LYS A 498 -59.39 -6.76 -4.87
N LYS A 499 -59.89 -6.60 -3.63
CA LYS A 499 -59.24 -6.57 -2.31
C LYS A 499 -58.69 -7.93 -1.83
N LYS A 500 -57.61 -7.88 -1.04
CA LYS A 500 -57.30 -8.67 0.19
C LYS A 500 -55.93 -8.19 0.70
N HIS A 501 -55.58 -8.07 1.98
CA HIS A 501 -56.26 -8.03 3.28
C HIS A 501 -55.22 -7.37 4.20
N LYS A 502 -55.56 -6.27 4.88
CA LYS A 502 -54.70 -5.65 5.90
C LYS A 502 -54.85 -6.47 7.19
N LYS A 503 -53.74 -6.88 7.81
CA LYS A 503 -53.71 -7.41 9.18
C LYS A 503 -52.55 -6.74 9.92
N ASN A 504 -52.89 -6.29 11.12
CA ASN A 504 -52.14 -5.43 12.04
C ASN A 504 -50.84 -6.07 12.53
N HIS A 505 -49.84 -5.23 12.84
CA HIS A 505 -48.79 -5.54 13.80
C HIS A 505 -48.42 -4.27 14.60
N ASP A 506 -49.44 -3.65 15.18
CA ASP A 506 -49.30 -2.66 16.28
C ASP A 506 -49.66 -3.36 17.59
N GLN A 507 -48.83 -4.30 18.08
CA GLN A 507 -49.02 -4.93 19.41
C GLN A 507 -47.71 -5.40 20.10
N ILE A 508 -46.51 -5.00 19.64
CA ILE A 508 -45.25 -5.38 20.32
C ILE A 508 -44.50 -4.15 20.89
N ALA A 509 -45.02 -2.93 20.67
CA ALA A 509 -44.39 -1.70 21.13
C ALA A 509 -44.97 -1.14 22.45
N GLN A 510 -45.89 -1.86 23.12
CA GLN A 510 -46.60 -1.35 24.31
C GLN A 510 -46.35 -2.15 25.60
N VAL A 511 -45.36 -3.06 25.63
CA VAL A 511 -45.13 -3.96 26.79
C VAL A 511 -43.75 -3.78 27.44
N ILE A 512 -42.93 -2.81 27.01
CA ILE A 512 -41.59 -2.59 27.60
C ILE A 512 -41.42 -1.17 28.19
N GLU A 513 -42.38 -0.27 28.00
CA GLU A 513 -42.30 1.11 28.52
C GLU A 513 -42.93 1.33 29.91
N ASP A 514 -43.65 0.34 30.49
CA ASP A 514 -44.34 0.54 31.78
C ASP A 514 -43.59 0.05 33.04
N ASP A 515 -42.38 -0.52 32.92
CA ASP A 515 -41.66 -1.10 34.08
C ASP A 515 -40.47 -0.27 34.61
N LEU A 516 -40.33 1.00 34.21
CA LEU A 516 -39.25 1.87 34.67
C LEU A 516 -39.69 3.30 35.00
N SER A 517 -40.75 3.49 35.81
CA SER A 517 -40.89 4.71 36.62
C SER A 517 -42.00 4.61 37.68
N ALA A 518 -41.63 4.38 38.94
CA ALA A 518 -42.15 5.10 40.10
C ALA A 518 -41.55 4.55 41.39
N GLY A 519 -40.85 5.41 42.15
CA GLY A 519 -40.43 5.14 43.52
C GLY A 519 -41.05 6.14 44.50
N GLY A 520 -41.52 5.63 45.64
CA GLY A 520 -41.87 6.34 46.90
C GLY A 520 -43.29 6.90 47.00
N SER A 521 -44.05 6.82 48.10
CA SER A 521 -43.86 6.29 49.47
C SER A 521 -45.22 6.22 50.19
N THR A 522 -45.26 5.50 51.32
CA THR A 522 -46.05 5.71 52.58
C THR A 522 -47.14 4.66 52.94
N GLU A 523 -46.74 3.78 53.88
CA GLU A 523 -47.44 3.31 55.10
C GLU A 523 -48.65 2.34 55.11
N VAL A 524 -48.41 1.21 55.80
CA VAL A 524 -49.16 0.65 56.96
C VAL A 524 -49.98 -0.66 56.79
N LEU A 525 -49.49 -1.68 57.54
CA LEU A 525 -50.13 -2.81 58.26
C LEU A 525 -50.27 -4.23 57.65
N ALA A 526 -49.60 -5.15 58.36
CA ALA A 526 -49.99 -6.49 58.86
C ALA A 526 -49.72 -7.78 58.03
N ASP A 527 -48.90 -8.63 58.67
CA ASP A 527 -48.54 -10.06 58.50
C ASP A 527 -49.73 -11.01 58.90
N PRO A 528 -49.68 -12.38 58.88
CA PRO A 528 -48.68 -13.35 58.37
C PRO A 528 -49.28 -14.59 57.62
N ASP A 529 -48.38 -15.55 57.28
CA ASP A 529 -48.61 -17.01 57.05
C ASP A 529 -49.15 -17.43 55.65
N GLU A 530 -48.62 -18.42 54.91
CA GLU A 530 -47.96 -19.69 55.25
C GLU A 530 -47.16 -20.27 54.05
N LYS A 531 -45.98 -20.88 54.33
CA LYS A 531 -45.40 -22.19 53.87
C LYS A 531 -45.96 -22.87 52.59
N GLU A 532 -45.21 -23.56 51.72
CA GLU A 532 -43.97 -24.33 51.85
C GLU A 532 -43.41 -24.68 50.44
N THR A 533 -42.09 -24.50 50.30
CA THR A 533 -41.07 -25.29 49.56
C THR A 533 -41.45 -26.32 48.48
N ASN A 534 -40.76 -26.24 47.33
CA ASN A 534 -39.78 -27.27 46.94
C ASN A 534 -38.68 -26.73 46.01
N ASP A 535 -37.46 -27.06 46.40
CA ASP A 535 -36.16 -26.51 46.03
C ASP A 535 -35.47 -27.34 44.93
N ALA A 536 -34.63 -26.68 44.12
CA ALA A 536 -33.33 -27.15 43.62
C ALA A 536 -32.93 -26.48 42.29
N THR A 537 -32.25 -25.33 42.32
CA THR A 537 -30.98 -25.20 41.57
C THR A 537 -30.08 -24.10 42.18
N LYS A 538 -28.95 -24.58 42.71
CA LYS A 538 -27.78 -23.88 43.27
C LYS A 538 -27.37 -22.57 42.60
N GLU A 539 -27.31 -21.54 43.44
CA GLU A 539 -26.22 -20.56 43.65
C GLU A 539 -25.29 -20.22 42.46
N ILE A 540 -25.43 -18.98 41.96
CA ILE A 540 -24.31 -18.17 41.48
C ILE A 540 -24.27 -16.94 42.38
N GLY A 541 -23.23 -16.86 43.21
CA GLY A 541 -23.04 -15.79 44.19
C GLY A 541 -22.87 -14.41 43.54
N GLU A 542 -23.27 -13.40 44.30
CA GLU A 542 -22.97 -11.99 44.05
C GLU A 542 -21.44 -11.79 43.95
N GLU A 543 -20.93 -11.56 42.74
CA GLU A 543 -19.58 -11.04 42.56
C GLU A 543 -19.52 -9.59 43.03
N LYS A 544 -18.80 -9.37 44.13
CA LYS A 544 -18.34 -8.05 44.57
C LYS A 544 -17.47 -7.41 43.47
N PRO A 545 -17.61 -6.10 43.18
CA PRO A 545 -16.79 -5.43 42.18
C PRO A 545 -15.30 -5.41 42.58
N ALA A 546 -14.43 -5.60 41.59
CA ALA A 546 -12.98 -5.71 41.76
C ALA A 546 -12.32 -4.39 42.27
N PRO A 547 -11.20 -4.47 43.02
CA PRO A 547 -10.61 -3.35 43.76
C PRO A 547 -9.72 -2.45 42.87
N TYR A 548 -10.31 -1.76 41.89
CA TYR A 548 -9.61 -0.74 41.10
C TYR A 548 -10.39 0.59 40.95
N ASP A 549 -11.58 0.70 41.55
CA ASP A 549 -12.49 1.84 41.30
C ASP A 549 -12.30 3.06 42.22
N ASP A 550 -11.32 3.05 43.14
CA ASP A 550 -11.23 4.11 44.17
C ASP A 550 -10.53 5.40 43.72
N ASN A 551 -9.80 5.39 42.59
CA ASN A 551 -9.04 6.57 42.13
C ASN A 551 -9.58 7.24 40.86
N LEU A 552 -10.77 6.88 40.40
CA LEU A 552 -11.37 7.49 39.20
C LEU A 552 -12.12 8.77 39.55
N THR A 553 -11.84 9.85 38.83
CA THR A 553 -12.60 11.08 38.97
C THR A 553 -14.07 10.84 38.58
N PRO A 554 -15.04 11.60 39.12
CA PRO A 554 -16.46 11.45 38.77
C PRO A 554 -16.73 11.57 37.25
N ALA A 555 -15.88 12.30 36.53
CA ALA A 555 -15.97 12.43 35.07
C ALA A 555 -15.51 11.16 34.34
N GLU A 556 -14.43 10.53 34.80
CA GLU A 556 -13.92 9.28 34.22
C GLU A 556 -14.86 8.11 34.47
N ARG A 557 -15.47 8.02 35.66
CA ARG A 557 -16.52 7.02 35.95
C ARG A 557 -17.71 7.15 35.01
N ARG A 558 -18.23 8.37 34.83
CA ARG A 558 -19.34 8.62 33.89
C ARG A 558 -18.96 8.30 32.45
N TYR A 559 -17.72 8.58 32.05
CA TYR A 559 -17.23 8.22 30.71
C TYR A 559 -17.16 6.70 30.52
N ILE A 560 -16.67 5.96 31.53
CA ILE A 560 -16.58 4.49 31.49
C ILE A 560 -17.98 3.87 31.48
N GLU A 561 -18.89 4.33 32.33
CA GLU A 561 -20.28 3.86 32.37
C GLU A 561 -21.02 4.17 31.05
N GLN A 562 -20.82 5.36 30.49
CA GLN A 562 -21.44 5.74 29.22
C GLN A 562 -20.89 4.88 28.07
N ARG A 563 -19.59 4.57 28.10
CA ARG A 563 -18.94 3.70 27.12
C ARG A 563 -19.40 2.25 27.26
N GLN A 564 -19.52 1.73 28.47
CA GLN A 564 -20.06 0.39 28.73
C GLN A 564 -21.53 0.29 28.29
N LYS A 565 -22.35 1.31 28.56
CA LYS A 565 -23.74 1.38 28.04
C LYS A 565 -23.78 1.40 26.51
N LEU A 566 -22.87 2.12 25.85
CA LEU A 566 -22.79 2.13 24.39
C LEU A 566 -22.34 0.78 23.82
N ASP A 567 -21.37 0.12 24.46
CA ASP A 567 -20.85 -1.18 24.04
C ASP A 567 -21.89 -2.29 24.26
N VAL A 568 -22.60 -2.30 25.38
CA VAL A 568 -23.72 -3.22 25.63
C VAL A 568 -24.86 -3.00 24.63
N ASN A 569 -25.23 -1.75 24.34
CA ASN A 569 -26.23 -1.43 23.32
C ASN A 569 -25.79 -1.83 21.91
N ARG A 570 -24.50 -1.76 21.60
CA ARG A 570 -23.94 -2.20 20.31
C ARG A 570 -23.94 -3.72 20.20
N LEU A 571 -23.51 -4.41 21.25
CA LEU A 571 -23.50 -5.88 21.33
C LEU A 571 -24.91 -6.45 21.27
N ALA A 572 -25.89 -5.83 21.95
CA ALA A 572 -27.30 -6.20 21.84
C ALA A 572 -27.85 -5.98 20.43
N LYS A 573 -27.49 -4.86 19.78
CA LYS A 573 -27.84 -4.59 18.38
C LYS A 573 -27.18 -5.55 17.40
N GLU A 574 -25.99 -6.07 17.69
CA GLU A 574 -25.29 -7.05 16.84
C GLU A 574 -25.78 -8.48 17.09
N ALA A 575 -26.13 -8.82 18.34
CA ALA A 575 -26.68 -10.12 18.73
C ALA A 575 -28.10 -10.35 18.20
N ASN A 576 -28.92 -9.30 18.11
CA ASN A 576 -30.28 -9.37 17.57
C ASN A 576 -30.34 -9.38 16.03
N LYS A 577 -29.20 -9.35 15.33
CA LYS A 577 -29.19 -9.44 13.86
C LYS A 577 -29.40 -10.89 13.42
N SER A 578 -30.43 -11.11 12.61
CA SER A 578 -30.61 -12.41 11.98
C SER A 578 -29.43 -12.71 11.05
N HIS A 579 -29.20 -13.99 10.73
CA HIS A 579 -28.19 -14.38 9.74
C HIS A 579 -28.41 -13.65 8.39
N ARG A 580 -29.66 -13.39 8.03
CA ARG A 580 -30.05 -12.63 6.84
C ARG A 580 -29.64 -11.16 6.92
N ASP A 581 -29.78 -10.52 8.06
CA ASP A 581 -29.38 -9.11 8.26
C ASP A 581 -27.86 -8.96 8.27
N ARG A 582 -27.14 -9.93 8.85
CA ARG A 582 -25.67 -9.98 8.78
C ARG A 582 -25.17 -10.16 7.35
N ILE A 583 -25.83 -11.00 6.57
CA ILE A 583 -25.55 -11.15 5.13
C ILE A 583 -25.88 -9.85 4.38
N GLN A 584 -26.97 -9.18 4.70
CA GLN A 584 -27.37 -7.94 4.05
C GLN A 584 -26.41 -6.78 4.35
N ASP A 585 -25.99 -6.63 5.61
CA ASP A 585 -24.95 -5.66 6.02
C ASP A 585 -23.60 -5.95 5.36
N PHE A 586 -23.23 -7.24 5.28
CA PHE A 586 -22.02 -7.69 4.59
C PHE A 586 -22.10 -7.39 3.09
N ASN A 587 -23.23 -7.65 2.44
CA ASN A 587 -23.45 -7.34 1.04
C ASN A 587 -23.48 -5.83 0.76
N GLN A 588 -24.05 -5.04 1.67
CA GLN A 588 -24.07 -3.58 1.57
C GLN A 588 -22.67 -2.97 1.81
N TYR A 589 -21.87 -3.60 2.67
CA TYR A 589 -20.46 -3.29 2.83
C TYR A 589 -19.66 -3.64 1.57
N LEU A 590 -19.85 -4.84 1.00
CA LEU A 590 -19.24 -5.26 -0.27
C LEU A 590 -19.67 -4.40 -1.46
N ALA A 591 -20.88 -3.81 -1.41
CA ALA A 591 -21.41 -2.90 -2.43
C ALA A 591 -20.76 -1.51 -2.41
N ASN A 592 -20.21 -1.09 -1.25
CA ASN A 592 -19.55 0.21 -1.08
C ASN A 592 -18.02 0.13 -1.23
N MET A 593 -17.47 -1.03 -1.54
CA MET A 593 -16.04 -1.26 -1.72
C MET A 593 -15.64 -1.05 -3.17
N SER A 594 -14.79 -0.04 -3.45
CA SER A 594 -14.28 0.23 -4.79
C SER A 594 -13.19 -0.77 -5.18
N GLU A 595 -13.39 -1.49 -6.30
CA GLU A 595 -12.46 -2.03 -7.34
C GLU A 595 -11.02 -2.52 -7.03
N HIS A 596 -10.53 -2.40 -5.81
CA HIS A 596 -9.26 -2.92 -5.31
C HIS A 596 -9.46 -4.26 -4.60
N TYR A 597 -10.38 -5.08 -5.12
CA TYR A 597 -10.80 -6.35 -4.52
C TYR A 597 -11.03 -7.47 -5.53
N ASP A 598 -10.78 -7.20 -6.82
CA ASP A 598 -10.74 -8.28 -7.81
C ASP A 598 -9.37 -8.94 -7.73
N ILE A 599 -9.40 -10.10 -7.09
CA ILE A 599 -8.37 -11.13 -7.03
C ILE A 599 -7.60 -11.17 -8.37
N PRO A 600 -6.25 -11.13 -8.41
CA PRO A 600 -5.58 -11.84 -9.48
C PRO A 600 -6.09 -13.28 -9.39
N LYS A 601 -6.71 -13.79 -10.45
CA LYS A 601 -6.94 -15.23 -10.58
C LYS A 601 -5.56 -15.89 -10.52
N VAL A 602 -5.10 -16.23 -9.31
CA VAL A 602 -4.28 -17.41 -9.11
C VAL A 602 -5.18 -18.53 -9.56
N GLY A 603 -5.05 -18.87 -10.84
CA GLY A 603 -5.69 -20.06 -11.37
C GLY A 603 -5.30 -21.23 -10.47
N PRO A 604 -6.17 -22.23 -10.30
CA PRO A 604 -5.66 -23.53 -9.92
C PRO A 604 -4.62 -23.90 -10.98
N GLY A 605 -3.45 -24.35 -10.53
CA GLY A 605 -2.47 -24.99 -11.40
C GLY A 605 -3.08 -26.13 -12.20
#